data_AF-A0A4Y2JT45-F1
#
_entry.id   AF-A0A4Y2JT45-F1
#
_cell.length_a   1.000
_cell.length_b   1.000
_cell.length_c   1.000
_cell.angle_alpha   90.00
_cell.angle_beta   90.00
_cell.angle_gamma   90.00
#
_symmetry.space_group_name_H-M   'P 1'
#
loop_
_entity.id
_entity.type
_entity.pdbx_description
1 polymer ?
#
loop_
_entity_poly.entity_id
_entity_poly.type
_entity_poly.pdbx_seq_one_letter_code
_entity_poly.pdbx_strand_id
1 'polypeptide(L)'
;MGNTYSNIFCQEEGVPQGSVLSVTLFVLAINPILSVIPQTVQKNLYVDDLHISCYARNMQLIERQLQTAINNIVEWSNKSGFTISAQKTIGIHFCKRPLHADPELLLSGVPIRFQDNYKFLGIVFDKRLTFLPHIASLRKRCLRSLNILRTLSNTSWGADRSCLLRVYRSVIRSMIDYGSVVYGSARPSYLKRLDYVHHQALKLCLGAFRTSPIPSLYAEAFEPSLSSRRDKLSLSYYFRILSNDNHPLRGTLLNGNNNRLFNVRSSCIPHFGLRMRNIFPDTFHDVKIHTNDFCGHPPWMENSISYINPFGNFTKSDSNNSVLISLFNQHRQFYQSYQPVFTDGSKSLNHAGCAFFTNGHIVSYKLLFNVCFLFRNYGCLFCTQVH
;
A
#
# COMPACT_ATOMS: atom_id res chain seq x y z
N MET A 1 -10.73 -12.29 36.85
CA MET A 1 -9.44 -11.58 36.92
C MET A 1 -9.74 -10.10 36.67
N GLY A 2 -9.37 -9.17 37.55
CA GLY A 2 -9.72 -7.76 37.29
C GLY A 2 -9.52 -6.72 38.40
N ASN A 3 -9.11 -7.08 39.62
CA ASN A 3 -8.96 -6.09 40.72
C ASN A 3 -7.51 -5.74 41.08
N THR A 4 -6.55 -6.05 40.21
CA THR A 4 -5.14 -5.69 40.40
C THR A 4 -4.77 -4.61 39.41
N TYR A 5 -4.69 -3.36 39.89
CA TYR A 5 -4.04 -2.29 39.14
C TYR A 5 -2.54 -2.57 39.10
N SER A 6 -1.90 -2.38 37.95
CA SER A 6 -0.43 -2.39 37.88
C SER A 6 0.14 -1.23 38.69
N ASN A 7 1.33 -1.42 39.26
CA ASN A 7 2.05 -0.34 39.92
C ASN A 7 2.24 0.84 38.94
N ILE A 8 2.19 2.06 39.46
CA ILE A 8 2.46 3.27 38.67
C ILE A 8 3.91 3.22 38.21
N PHE A 9 4.12 3.22 36.90
CA PHE A 9 5.44 3.29 36.29
C PHE A 9 5.61 4.67 35.65
N CYS A 10 6.48 5.51 36.19
CA CYS A 10 6.85 6.77 35.54
C CYS A 10 7.72 6.44 34.32
N GLN A 11 7.19 6.73 33.14
CA GLN A 11 7.95 6.61 31.90
C GLN A 11 8.52 7.99 31.53
N GLU A 12 9.80 8.18 31.81
CA GLU A 12 10.53 9.44 31.53
C GLU A 12 10.90 9.57 30.05
N GLU A 13 11.20 8.44 29.39
CA GLU A 13 11.57 8.40 27.97
C GLU A 13 10.72 7.42 27.16
N GLY A 14 10.44 7.80 25.92
CA GLY A 14 9.73 6.98 24.94
C GLY A 14 8.23 7.25 24.89
N VAL A 15 7.58 6.61 23.92
CA VAL A 15 6.14 6.72 23.70
C VAL A 15 5.43 5.46 24.19
N PRO A 16 4.24 5.57 24.82
CA PRO A 16 3.53 4.41 25.37
C PRO A 16 3.13 3.45 24.24
N GLN A 17 3.53 2.18 24.34
CA GLN A 17 3.14 1.16 23.38
C GLN A 17 1.64 0.90 23.44
N GLY A 18 0.98 0.86 22.29
CA GLY A 18 -0.48 0.66 22.20
C GLY A 18 -1.31 1.95 22.19
N SER A 19 -0.70 3.12 22.42
CA SER A 19 -1.36 4.40 22.17
C SER A 19 -1.41 4.71 20.68
N VAL A 20 -2.56 5.24 20.23
CA VAL A 20 -2.84 5.59 18.83
C VAL A 20 -1.87 6.66 18.30
N LEU A 21 -1.44 7.58 19.16
CA LEU A 21 -0.56 8.70 18.78
C LEU A 21 0.92 8.34 18.78
N SER A 22 1.31 7.28 19.50
CA SER A 22 2.72 6.94 19.72
C SER A 22 3.48 6.70 18.42
N VAL A 23 2.88 6.01 17.45
CA VAL A 23 3.52 5.72 16.15
C VAL A 23 3.78 7.01 15.38
N THR A 24 2.81 7.92 15.35
CA THR A 24 2.93 9.21 14.64
C THR A 24 4.00 10.09 15.29
N LEU A 25 3.97 10.21 16.61
CA LEU A 25 4.97 10.99 17.36
C LEU A 25 6.38 10.43 17.17
N PHE A 26 6.52 9.10 17.23
CA PHE A 26 7.80 8.44 16.97
C PHE A 26 8.31 8.77 15.56
N VAL A 27 7.47 8.61 14.53
CA VAL A 27 7.84 8.92 13.14
C VAL A 27 8.26 10.38 12.99
N LEU A 28 7.54 11.33 13.60
CA LEU A 28 7.91 12.75 13.58
C LEU A 28 9.27 13.00 14.25
N ALA A 29 9.55 12.32 15.36
CA ALA A 29 10.80 12.45 16.09
C ALA A 29 12.00 11.86 15.31
N ILE A 30 11.84 10.72 14.64
CA ILE A 30 12.93 10.08 13.89
C ILE A 30 13.14 10.68 12.49
N ASN A 31 12.11 11.24 11.86
CA ASN A 31 12.16 11.73 10.47
C ASN A 31 13.34 12.68 10.14
N PRO A 32 13.78 13.58 11.04
CA PRO A 32 14.96 14.43 10.81
C PRO A 32 16.25 13.68 10.48
N ILE A 33 16.38 12.38 10.84
CA ILE A 33 17.52 11.53 10.46
C ILE A 33 17.75 11.51 8.95
N LEU A 34 16.68 11.65 8.16
CA LEU A 34 16.80 11.66 6.70
C LEU A 34 17.53 12.90 6.21
N SER A 35 17.53 14.01 6.95
CA SER A 35 18.17 15.26 6.51
C SER A 35 19.70 15.19 6.55
N VAL A 36 20.28 14.41 7.47
CA VAL A 36 21.74 14.29 7.64
C VAL A 36 22.41 13.34 6.65
N ILE A 37 21.62 12.49 5.97
CA ILE A 37 22.13 11.52 5.01
C ILE A 37 22.43 12.23 3.67
N PRO A 38 23.66 12.12 3.14
CA PRO A 38 24.07 12.75 1.88
C PRO A 38 23.12 12.45 0.72
N GLN A 39 22.93 13.42 -0.18
CA GLN A 39 22.07 13.26 -1.37
C GLN A 39 22.57 12.17 -2.33
N THR A 40 23.86 11.84 -2.29
CA THR A 40 24.48 10.76 -3.09
C THR A 40 24.05 9.37 -2.63
N VAL A 41 23.49 9.24 -1.43
CA VAL A 41 23.04 7.98 -0.83
C VAL A 41 21.51 7.94 -0.83
N GLN A 42 20.95 6.89 -1.41
CA GLN A 42 19.52 6.65 -1.35
C GLN A 42 19.13 6.29 0.08
N LYS A 43 18.01 6.84 0.55
CA LYS A 43 17.54 6.72 1.92
C LYS A 43 16.05 6.47 1.97
N ASN A 44 15.63 5.49 2.77
CA ASN A 44 14.23 5.19 3.04
C ASN A 44 14.07 4.91 4.53
N LEU A 45 13.01 5.41 5.14
CA LEU A 45 12.67 5.16 6.54
C LEU A 45 11.28 4.55 6.62
N TYR A 46 11.14 3.43 7.32
CA TYR A 46 9.86 2.81 7.60
C TYR A 46 9.75 2.55 9.10
N VAL A 47 9.00 3.41 9.80
CA VAL A 47 8.93 3.41 11.26
C VAL A 47 10.36 3.51 11.84
N ASP A 48 10.89 2.44 12.44
CA ASP A 48 12.23 2.34 13.02
C ASP A 48 13.27 1.75 12.05
N ASP A 49 12.84 1.15 10.94
CA ASP A 49 13.73 0.57 9.93
C ASP A 49 14.28 1.67 8.98
N LEU A 50 15.53 2.09 9.21
CA LEU A 50 16.28 2.93 8.28
C LEU A 50 17.05 2.08 7.27
N HIS A 51 16.89 2.39 5.98
CA HIS A 51 17.65 1.79 4.89
C HIS A 51 18.42 2.87 4.13
N ILE A 52 19.72 2.66 3.99
CA ILE A 52 20.60 3.46 3.12
C ILE A 52 21.25 2.57 2.06
N SER A 53 21.39 3.08 0.84
CA SER A 53 22.04 2.36 -0.25
C SER A 53 22.72 3.30 -1.25
N CYS A 54 23.81 2.83 -1.85
CA CYS A 54 24.46 3.51 -2.96
C CYS A 54 24.83 2.49 -4.05
N TYR A 55 25.16 2.97 -5.25
CA TYR A 55 25.68 2.15 -6.33
C TYR A 55 26.83 2.88 -7.02
N ALA A 56 27.92 2.17 -7.28
CA ALA A 56 29.04 2.70 -8.07
C ALA A 56 29.79 1.59 -8.79
N ARG A 57 30.72 1.98 -9.68
CA ARG A 57 31.64 1.05 -10.33
C ARG A 57 32.88 0.71 -9.49
N ASN A 58 33.22 1.57 -8.52
CA ASN A 58 34.39 1.43 -7.64
C ASN A 58 33.92 1.19 -6.20
N MET A 59 34.44 0.13 -5.56
CA MET A 59 34.12 -0.23 -4.18
C MET A 59 34.55 0.83 -3.17
N GLN A 60 35.71 1.47 -3.36
CA GLN A 60 36.21 2.50 -2.44
C GLN A 60 35.26 3.70 -2.39
N LEU A 61 34.60 4.01 -3.51
CA LEU A 61 33.62 5.09 -3.57
C LEU A 61 32.33 4.71 -2.83
N ILE A 62 31.91 3.44 -2.93
CA ILE A 62 30.76 2.89 -2.17
C ILE A 62 31.05 2.99 -0.67
N GLU A 63 32.22 2.49 -0.25
CA GLU A 63 32.64 2.48 1.15
C GLU A 63 32.72 3.89 1.72
N ARG A 64 33.40 4.81 1.03
CA ARG A 64 33.50 6.21 1.46
C ARG A 64 32.13 6.88 1.59
N GLN A 65 31.24 6.69 0.61
CA GLN A 65 29.91 7.31 0.64
C GLN A 65 29.03 6.76 1.76
N LEU A 66 29.01 5.44 1.93
CA LEU A 66 28.25 4.79 2.99
C LEU A 66 28.82 5.10 4.37
N GLN A 67 30.15 5.06 4.55
CA GLN A 67 30.77 5.39 5.82
C GLN A 67 30.54 6.85 6.20
N THR A 68 30.57 7.78 5.24
CA THR A 68 30.20 9.19 5.49
C THR A 68 28.75 9.28 5.96
N ALA A 69 27.82 8.58 5.30
CA ALA A 69 26.43 8.56 5.72
C ALA A 69 26.24 7.96 7.12
N ILE A 70 26.93 6.85 7.43
CA ILE A 70 26.92 6.20 8.74
C ILE A 70 27.45 7.15 9.82
N ASN A 71 28.55 7.85 9.57
CA ASN A 71 29.13 8.80 10.52
C ASN A 71 28.14 9.95 10.83
N ASN A 72 27.50 10.52 9.80
CA ASN A 72 26.48 11.56 9.99
C ASN A 72 25.28 11.05 10.79
N ILE A 73 24.85 9.82 10.52
CA ILE A 73 23.77 9.16 11.25
C ILE A 73 24.15 8.97 12.73
N VAL A 74 25.37 8.51 13.02
CA VAL A 74 25.87 8.34 14.40
C VAL A 74 25.92 9.68 15.14
N GLU A 75 26.44 10.73 14.49
CA GLU A 75 26.48 12.06 15.07
C GLU A 75 25.07 12.59 15.39
N TRP A 76 24.12 12.40 14.48
CA TRP A 76 22.72 12.75 14.71
C TRP A 76 22.09 11.92 15.85
N SER A 77 22.39 10.62 15.90
CA SER A 77 21.94 9.70 16.96
C SER A 77 22.35 10.21 18.33
N ASN A 78 23.63 10.60 18.48
CA ASN A 78 24.19 11.13 19.73
C ASN A 78 23.54 12.45 20.15
N LYS A 79 23.14 13.30 19.18
CA LYS A 79 22.48 14.59 19.45
C LYS A 79 20.98 14.46 19.77
N SER A 80 20.32 13.45 19.21
CA SER A 80 18.87 13.27 19.27
C SER A 80 18.41 12.32 20.38
N GLY A 81 19.33 11.61 21.03
CA GLY A 81 19.03 10.60 22.05
C GLY A 81 18.60 9.24 21.48
N PHE A 82 18.53 9.10 20.15
CA PHE A 82 18.30 7.79 19.53
C PHE A 82 19.55 6.93 19.64
N THR A 83 19.36 5.61 19.78
CA THR A 83 20.46 4.63 19.78
C THR A 83 20.27 3.64 18.65
N ILE A 84 21.29 3.51 17.80
CA ILE A 84 21.28 2.56 16.68
C ILE A 84 21.93 1.25 17.11
N SER A 85 21.19 0.15 16.95
CA SER A 85 21.67 -1.17 17.35
C SER A 85 22.62 -1.77 16.31
N ALA A 86 23.92 -1.71 16.58
CA ALA A 86 24.95 -2.29 15.70
C ALA A 86 24.78 -3.81 15.46
N GLN A 87 24.19 -4.53 16.42
CA GLN A 87 23.90 -5.96 16.26
C GLN A 87 22.77 -6.24 15.25
N LYS A 88 21.81 -5.32 15.13
CA LYS A 88 20.68 -5.43 14.18
C LYS A 88 21.03 -4.86 12.81
N THR A 89 21.99 -3.95 12.75
CA THR A 89 22.49 -3.37 11.48
C THR A 89 23.25 -4.43 10.67
N ILE A 90 22.75 -4.71 9.47
CA ILE A 90 23.32 -5.72 8.57
C ILE A 90 23.56 -5.07 7.20
N GLY A 91 24.71 -5.37 6.60
CA GLY A 91 25.03 -5.02 5.23
C GLY A 91 24.66 -6.14 4.26
N ILE A 92 24.20 -5.78 3.06
CA ILE A 92 24.09 -6.70 1.94
C ILE A 92 24.68 -6.05 0.70
N HIS A 93 25.60 -6.73 0.05
CA HIS A 93 26.30 -6.24 -1.13
C HIS A 93 25.79 -6.97 -2.36
N PHE A 94 24.96 -6.30 -3.15
CA PHE A 94 24.40 -6.85 -4.38
C PHE A 94 25.40 -6.76 -5.53
N CYS A 95 25.97 -7.89 -5.95
CA CYS A 95 26.74 -7.94 -7.18
C CYS A 95 26.57 -9.24 -7.97
N LYS A 96 26.60 -9.12 -9.30
CA LYS A 96 26.54 -10.24 -10.24
C LYS A 96 27.90 -10.72 -10.72
N ARG A 97 28.95 -9.91 -10.57
CA ARG A 97 30.32 -10.28 -10.93
C ARG A 97 30.93 -11.11 -9.79
N PRO A 98 31.68 -12.18 -10.08
CA PRO A 98 32.41 -12.90 -9.05
C PRO A 98 33.64 -12.11 -8.58
N LEU A 99 34.07 -12.36 -7.33
CA LEU A 99 35.27 -11.84 -6.63
C LEU A 99 35.40 -10.32 -6.45
N HIS A 100 34.77 -9.78 -5.40
CA HIS A 100 35.19 -8.51 -4.78
C HIS A 100 34.90 -8.66 -3.28
N ALA A 101 35.81 -8.18 -2.45
CA ALA A 101 35.59 -8.09 -1.01
C ALA A 101 34.37 -7.21 -0.74
N ASP A 102 33.66 -7.52 0.34
CA ASP A 102 32.61 -6.63 0.84
C ASP A 102 33.27 -5.38 1.44
N PRO A 103 32.60 -4.21 1.40
CA PRO A 103 33.17 -2.98 1.94
C PRO A 103 33.29 -3.06 3.47
N GLU A 104 34.34 -2.45 4.01
CA GLU A 104 34.55 -2.39 5.45
C GLU A 104 33.84 -1.18 6.03
N LEU A 105 32.69 -1.42 6.69
CA LEU A 105 31.88 -0.35 7.29
C LEU A 105 31.85 -0.49 8.80
N LEU A 106 32.00 0.63 9.50
CA LEU A 106 32.02 0.71 10.96
C LEU A 106 30.83 1.55 11.45
N LEU A 107 30.05 1.00 12.37
CA LEU A 107 29.01 1.72 13.11
C LEU A 107 29.48 1.92 14.55
N SER A 108 29.79 3.16 14.91
CA SER A 108 30.36 3.50 16.23
C SER A 108 31.60 2.65 16.59
N GLY A 109 32.47 2.41 15.60
CA GLY A 109 33.68 1.58 15.74
C GLY A 109 33.45 0.06 15.66
N VAL A 110 32.20 -0.40 15.59
CA VAL A 110 31.88 -1.83 15.44
C VAL A 110 31.70 -2.18 13.96
N PRO A 111 32.37 -3.23 13.43
CA PRO A 111 32.19 -3.62 12.03
C PRO A 111 30.78 -4.14 11.74
N ILE A 112 30.17 -3.60 10.69
CA ILE A 112 28.87 -4.04 10.19
C ILE A 112 29.03 -5.39 9.50
N ARG A 113 28.22 -6.36 9.90
CA ARG A 113 28.25 -7.71 9.32
C ARG A 113 27.58 -7.73 7.96
N PHE A 114 28.27 -8.26 6.96
CA PHE A 114 27.68 -8.53 5.65
C PHE A 114 27.09 -9.94 5.60
N GLN A 115 25.88 -10.05 5.05
CA GLN A 115 25.19 -11.33 4.88
C GLN A 115 24.72 -11.51 3.45
N ASP A 116 24.74 -12.76 2.97
CA ASP A 116 24.25 -13.10 1.64
C ASP A 116 22.71 -13.03 1.53
N ASN A 117 22.01 -13.09 2.66
CA ASN A 117 20.56 -13.01 2.73
C ASN A 117 20.13 -12.08 3.86
N TYR A 118 19.20 -11.17 3.60
CA TYR A 118 18.65 -10.26 4.60
C TYR A 118 17.14 -10.14 4.47
N LYS A 119 16.43 -10.10 5.60
CA LYS A 119 14.97 -9.92 5.62
C LYS A 119 14.65 -8.45 5.88
N PHE A 120 14.03 -7.79 4.92
CA PHE A 120 13.59 -6.40 5.01
C PHE A 120 12.09 -6.31 4.71
N LEU A 121 11.31 -5.68 5.60
CA LEU A 121 9.86 -5.54 5.50
C LEU A 121 9.17 -6.85 5.06
N GLY A 122 9.50 -7.96 5.74
CA GLY A 122 8.90 -9.27 5.47
C GLY A 122 9.41 -10.03 4.25
N ILE A 123 10.23 -9.42 3.39
CA ILE A 123 10.79 -10.03 2.17
C ILE A 123 12.27 -10.36 2.38
N VAL A 124 12.70 -11.53 1.89
CA VAL A 124 14.10 -11.96 1.99
C VAL A 124 14.81 -11.65 0.68
N PHE A 125 15.82 -10.79 0.75
CA PHE A 125 16.69 -10.44 -0.36
C PHE A 125 17.96 -11.28 -0.28
N ASP A 126 18.31 -11.95 -1.38
CA ASP A 126 19.59 -12.63 -1.55
C ASP A 126 20.56 -11.75 -2.36
N LYS A 127 21.87 -11.95 -2.19
CA LYS A 127 22.95 -11.23 -2.87
C LYS A 127 22.78 -11.12 -4.39
N ARG A 128 22.10 -12.08 -5.02
CA ARG A 128 21.86 -12.15 -6.47
C ARG A 128 20.47 -11.70 -6.88
N LEU A 129 19.63 -11.27 -5.94
CA LEU A 129 18.23 -10.87 -6.14
C LEU A 129 17.41 -11.94 -6.88
N THR A 130 17.68 -13.22 -6.61
CA THR A 130 16.93 -14.35 -7.19
C THR A 130 15.61 -14.61 -6.49
N PHE A 131 15.47 -14.15 -5.25
CA PHE A 131 14.37 -14.40 -4.31
C PHE A 131 14.11 -15.88 -4.05
N LEU A 132 15.05 -16.77 -4.38
CA LEU A 132 14.92 -18.20 -4.16
C LEU A 132 14.77 -18.55 -2.66
N PRO A 133 15.59 -17.97 -1.74
CA PRO A 133 15.41 -18.20 -0.31
C PRO A 133 14.06 -17.68 0.21
N HIS A 134 13.61 -16.53 -0.29
CA HIS A 134 12.30 -15.98 0.03
C HIS A 134 11.17 -16.95 -0.36
N ILE A 135 11.14 -17.38 -1.62
CA ILE A 135 10.12 -18.29 -2.15
C ILE A 135 10.14 -19.63 -1.40
N ALA A 136 11.32 -20.15 -1.06
CA ALA A 136 11.44 -21.38 -0.27
C ALA A 136 10.84 -21.22 1.14
N SER A 137 11.17 -20.11 1.83
CA SER A 137 10.62 -19.81 3.16
C SER A 137 9.11 -19.57 3.12
N LEU A 138 8.62 -18.86 2.11
CA LEU A 138 7.21 -18.58 1.87
C LEU A 138 6.44 -19.88 1.62
N ARG A 139 6.94 -20.74 0.73
CA ARG A 139 6.36 -22.07 0.50
C ARG A 139 6.27 -22.87 1.79
N LYS A 140 7.32 -22.90 2.62
CA LYS A 140 7.31 -23.61 3.91
C LYS A 140 6.23 -23.08 4.85
N ARG A 141 6.06 -21.76 4.93
CA ARG A 141 4.98 -21.13 5.71
C ARG A 141 3.60 -21.49 5.18
N CYS A 142 3.38 -21.39 3.87
CA CYS A 142 2.09 -21.73 3.27
C CYS A 142 1.76 -23.21 3.41
N LEU A 143 2.74 -24.12 3.32
CA LEU A 143 2.55 -25.55 3.56
C LEU A 143 2.12 -25.84 5.01
N ARG A 144 2.63 -25.07 5.99
CA ARG A 144 2.16 -25.16 7.38
C ARG A 144 0.71 -24.70 7.49
N SER A 145 0.36 -23.57 6.87
CA SER A 145 -1.02 -23.07 6.87
C SER A 145 -2.00 -23.96 6.09
N LEU A 146 -1.53 -24.74 5.12
CA LEU A 146 -2.35 -25.77 4.47
C LEU A 146 -2.85 -26.83 5.47
N ASN A 147 -2.11 -27.11 6.54
CA ASN A 147 -2.59 -28.06 7.56
C ASN A 147 -3.85 -27.55 8.26
N ILE A 148 -3.98 -26.24 8.43
CA ILE A 148 -5.21 -25.63 8.97
C ILE A 148 -6.38 -25.92 8.02
N LEU A 149 -6.19 -25.72 6.71
CA LEU A 149 -7.22 -26.06 5.73
C LEU A 149 -7.55 -27.55 5.74
N ARG A 150 -6.56 -28.44 5.86
CA ARG A 150 -6.80 -29.90 5.95
C ARG A 150 -7.65 -30.27 7.16
N THR A 151 -7.38 -29.66 8.31
CA THR A 151 -8.17 -29.89 9.53
C THR A 151 -9.61 -29.41 9.35
N LEU A 152 -9.79 -28.24 8.71
CA LEU A 152 -11.11 -27.66 8.46
C LEU A 152 -11.87 -28.33 7.30
N SER A 153 -11.20 -29.01 6.38
CA SER A 153 -11.81 -29.67 5.22
C SER A 153 -12.18 -31.14 5.48
N ASN A 154 -12.36 -31.54 6.74
CA ASN A 154 -12.70 -32.91 7.09
C ASN A 154 -14.14 -33.26 6.65
N THR A 155 -14.40 -34.49 6.20
CA THR A 155 -15.71 -34.87 5.63
C THR A 155 -16.81 -35.03 6.68
N SER A 156 -16.48 -35.21 7.95
CA SER A 156 -17.46 -35.44 9.03
C SER A 156 -17.93 -34.16 9.74
N TRP A 157 -17.04 -33.17 9.91
CA TRP A 157 -17.28 -31.92 10.65
C TRP A 157 -16.67 -30.69 9.92
N GLY A 158 -16.41 -30.82 8.63
CA GLY A 158 -15.71 -29.78 7.86
C GLY A 158 -16.55 -28.56 7.57
N ALA A 159 -15.85 -27.46 7.32
CA ALA A 159 -16.45 -26.22 6.87
C ALA A 159 -16.95 -26.34 5.43
N ASP A 160 -17.96 -25.55 5.08
CA ASP A 160 -18.46 -25.47 3.72
C ASP A 160 -17.40 -24.89 2.76
N ARG A 161 -17.56 -25.17 1.46
CA ARG A 161 -16.66 -24.72 0.39
C ARG A 161 -16.41 -23.21 0.42
N SER A 162 -17.42 -22.39 0.68
CA SER A 162 -17.28 -20.93 0.67
C SER A 162 -16.44 -20.46 1.84
N CYS A 163 -16.63 -21.05 3.02
CA CYS A 163 -15.81 -20.78 4.21
C CYS A 163 -14.36 -21.24 4.01
N LEU A 164 -14.14 -22.44 3.47
CA LEU A 164 -12.79 -22.94 3.16
C LEU A 164 -12.06 -22.05 2.17
N LEU A 165 -12.73 -21.61 1.10
CA LEU A 165 -12.16 -20.64 0.16
C LEU A 165 -11.85 -19.31 0.85
N ARG A 166 -12.72 -18.83 1.76
CA ARG A 166 -12.46 -17.60 2.52
C ARG A 166 -11.23 -17.71 3.41
N VAL A 167 -11.05 -18.84 4.10
CA VAL A 167 -9.85 -19.14 4.92
C VAL A 167 -8.60 -19.23 4.05
N TYR A 168 -8.68 -19.93 2.91
CA TYR A 168 -7.59 -19.99 1.95
C TYR A 168 -7.15 -18.59 1.50
N ARG A 169 -8.12 -17.74 1.13
CA ARG A 169 -7.88 -16.37 0.67
C ARG A 169 -7.26 -15.49 1.76
N SER A 170 -7.73 -15.59 3.00
CA SER A 170 -7.31 -14.73 4.11
C SER A 170 -5.97 -15.14 4.71
N VAL A 171 -5.62 -16.44 4.69
CA VAL A 171 -4.41 -16.94 5.33
C VAL A 171 -3.32 -17.25 4.30
N ILE A 172 -3.61 -18.09 3.30
CA ILE A 172 -2.57 -18.61 2.39
C ILE A 172 -2.34 -17.64 1.23
N ARG A 173 -3.41 -17.24 0.55
CA ARG A 173 -3.29 -16.36 -0.63
C ARG A 173 -2.75 -14.99 -0.24
N SER A 174 -3.22 -14.41 0.86
CA SER A 174 -2.70 -13.14 1.40
C SER A 174 -1.19 -13.18 1.68
N MET A 175 -0.66 -14.28 2.23
CA MET A 175 0.77 -14.46 2.42
C MET A 175 1.54 -14.53 1.09
N ILE A 176 0.97 -15.17 0.07
CA ILE A 176 1.57 -15.24 -1.27
C ILE A 176 1.52 -13.86 -1.93
N ASP A 177 0.39 -13.16 -1.84
CA ASP A 177 0.21 -11.84 -2.43
C ASP A 177 1.16 -10.81 -1.82
N TYR A 178 1.48 -10.94 -0.53
CA TYR A 178 2.41 -10.07 0.17
C TYR A 178 3.80 -10.08 -0.49
N GLY A 179 4.22 -8.93 -1.02
CA GLY A 179 5.51 -8.75 -1.68
C GLY A 179 5.60 -9.33 -3.09
N SER A 180 4.50 -9.81 -3.69
CA SER A 180 4.52 -10.41 -5.02
C SER A 180 4.98 -9.47 -6.12
N VAL A 181 4.78 -8.16 -5.92
CA VAL A 181 5.30 -7.09 -6.78
C VAL A 181 6.85 -7.08 -6.83
N VAL A 182 7.47 -7.43 -5.70
CA VAL A 182 8.93 -7.46 -5.52
C VAL A 182 9.50 -8.79 -5.99
N TYR A 183 9.12 -9.89 -5.32
CA TYR A 183 9.66 -11.22 -5.62
C TYR A 183 9.13 -11.80 -6.94
N GLY A 184 8.06 -11.24 -7.53
CA GLY A 184 7.53 -11.65 -8.84
C GLY A 184 8.50 -11.45 -9.99
N SER A 185 9.64 -10.80 -9.74
CA SER A 185 10.78 -10.71 -10.67
C SER A 185 11.63 -11.99 -10.73
N ALA A 186 11.41 -12.94 -9.81
CA ALA A 186 12.10 -14.21 -9.76
C ALA A 186 11.85 -15.06 -11.01
N ARG A 187 12.74 -16.04 -11.24
CA ARG A 187 12.62 -16.97 -12.37
C ARG A 187 11.26 -17.70 -12.32
N PRO A 188 10.58 -17.90 -13.47
CA PRO A 188 9.30 -18.61 -13.51
C PRO A 188 9.34 -20.00 -12.87
N SER A 189 10.44 -20.73 -13.01
CA SER A 189 10.64 -22.04 -12.38
C SER A 189 10.63 -21.99 -10.84
N TYR A 190 11.04 -20.87 -10.24
CA TYR A 190 10.97 -20.66 -8.80
C TYR A 190 9.56 -20.31 -8.37
N LEU A 191 8.89 -19.42 -9.11
CA LEU A 191 7.50 -19.02 -8.83
C LEU A 191 6.52 -20.21 -8.91
N LYS A 192 6.72 -21.13 -9.87
CA LYS A 192 5.94 -22.37 -10.01
C LYS A 192 5.94 -23.24 -8.75
N ARG A 193 6.92 -23.09 -7.84
CA ARG A 193 6.93 -23.81 -6.55
C ARG A 193 5.78 -23.42 -5.63
N LEU A 194 5.23 -22.21 -5.80
CA LEU A 194 4.06 -21.73 -5.05
C LEU A 194 2.74 -22.23 -5.67
N ASP A 195 2.72 -22.49 -6.98
CA ASP A 195 1.53 -23.00 -7.67
C ASP A 195 1.07 -24.35 -7.08
N TYR A 196 2.02 -25.21 -6.67
CA TYR A 196 1.70 -26.45 -5.96
C TYR A 196 0.85 -26.20 -4.70
N VAL A 197 1.21 -25.20 -3.89
CA VAL A 197 0.47 -24.84 -2.67
C VAL A 197 -0.93 -24.35 -3.04
N HIS A 198 -1.02 -23.49 -4.06
CA HIS A 198 -2.28 -22.96 -4.57
C HIS A 198 -3.22 -24.09 -5.01
N HIS A 199 -2.75 -25.00 -5.86
CA HIS A 199 -3.56 -26.10 -6.38
C HIS A 199 -3.98 -27.08 -5.28
N GLN A 200 -3.10 -27.37 -4.33
CA GLN A 200 -3.45 -28.20 -3.18
C GLN A 200 -4.51 -27.55 -2.30
N ALA A 201 -4.42 -26.24 -2.07
CA ALA A 201 -5.45 -25.51 -1.33
C ALA A 201 -6.81 -25.59 -2.05
N LEU A 202 -6.83 -25.33 -3.36
CA LEU A 202 -8.08 -25.40 -4.13
C LEU A 202 -8.69 -26.80 -4.11
N LYS A 203 -7.89 -27.85 -4.25
CA LYS A 203 -8.38 -29.23 -4.15
C LYS A 203 -9.03 -29.52 -2.80
N LEU A 204 -8.41 -29.08 -1.70
CA LEU A 204 -8.98 -29.22 -0.36
C LEU A 204 -10.29 -28.43 -0.20
N CYS A 205 -10.32 -27.17 -0.64
CA CYS A 205 -11.50 -26.33 -0.51
C CYS A 205 -12.69 -26.82 -1.35
N LEU A 206 -12.40 -27.44 -2.51
CA LEU A 206 -13.42 -27.95 -3.43
C LEU A 206 -13.81 -29.41 -3.18
N GLY A 207 -13.09 -30.14 -2.30
CA GLY A 207 -13.22 -31.59 -2.18
C GLY A 207 -12.83 -32.33 -3.47
N ALA A 208 -12.01 -31.73 -4.32
CA ALA A 208 -11.70 -32.26 -5.65
C ALA A 208 -10.66 -33.38 -5.61
N PHE A 209 -10.75 -34.31 -6.57
CA PHE A 209 -9.80 -35.40 -6.70
C PHE A 209 -8.38 -34.90 -6.95
N ARG A 210 -7.39 -35.72 -6.56
CA ARG A 210 -5.97 -35.40 -6.81
C ARG A 210 -5.66 -35.25 -8.29
N THR A 211 -6.40 -35.93 -9.16
CA THR A 211 -6.29 -35.93 -10.63
C THR A 211 -7.12 -34.84 -11.31
N SER A 212 -7.93 -34.06 -10.58
CA SER A 212 -8.78 -33.03 -11.18
C SER A 212 -7.95 -32.00 -11.98
N PRO A 213 -8.37 -31.67 -13.22
CA PRO A 213 -7.69 -30.70 -14.06
C PRO A 213 -7.62 -29.31 -13.39
N ILE A 214 -6.44 -28.67 -13.43
CA ILE A 214 -6.22 -27.36 -12.83
C ILE A 214 -7.15 -26.27 -13.38
N PRO A 215 -7.42 -26.17 -14.70
CA PRO A 215 -8.35 -25.17 -15.23
C PRO A 215 -9.75 -25.28 -14.63
N SER A 216 -10.24 -26.51 -14.42
CA SER A 216 -11.53 -26.74 -13.77
C SER A 216 -11.54 -26.24 -12.33
N LEU A 217 -10.45 -26.46 -11.57
CA LEU A 217 -10.33 -25.93 -10.20
C LEU A 217 -10.41 -24.40 -10.15
N TYR A 218 -9.82 -23.72 -11.13
CA TYR A 218 -9.87 -22.26 -11.23
C TYR A 218 -11.27 -21.74 -11.52
N ALA A 219 -11.95 -22.34 -12.51
CA ALA A 219 -13.31 -21.98 -12.87
C ALA A 219 -14.27 -22.19 -11.69
N GLU A 220 -14.19 -23.36 -11.06
CA GLU A 220 -15.01 -23.72 -9.91
C GLU A 220 -14.74 -22.82 -8.69
N ALA A 221 -13.48 -22.60 -8.32
CA ALA A 221 -13.16 -21.79 -7.15
C ALA A 221 -13.35 -20.27 -7.37
N PHE A 222 -13.63 -19.83 -8.60
CA PHE A 222 -13.52 -18.43 -9.04
C PHE A 222 -12.15 -17.84 -8.67
N GLU A 223 -11.07 -18.60 -8.92
CA GLU A 223 -9.70 -18.22 -8.57
C GLU A 223 -8.82 -18.14 -9.82
N PRO A 224 -8.08 -17.04 -10.01
CA PRO A 224 -7.12 -16.95 -11.09
C PRO A 224 -5.89 -17.83 -10.82
N SER A 225 -5.11 -18.08 -11.86
CA SER A 225 -3.74 -18.59 -11.68
C SER A 225 -2.91 -17.60 -10.84
N LEU A 226 -1.93 -18.10 -10.08
CA LEU A 226 -1.04 -17.20 -9.34
C LEU A 226 -0.25 -16.27 -10.26
N SER A 227 0.03 -16.66 -11.50
CA SER A 227 0.70 -15.76 -12.47
C SER A 227 -0.18 -14.56 -12.77
N SER A 228 -1.41 -14.80 -13.25
CA SER A 228 -2.37 -13.74 -13.56
C SER A 228 -2.67 -12.87 -12.33
N ARG A 229 -2.69 -13.47 -11.13
CA ARG A 229 -2.86 -12.73 -9.87
C ARG A 229 -1.69 -11.80 -9.58
N ARG A 230 -0.45 -12.26 -9.75
CA ARG A 230 0.76 -11.42 -9.60
C ARG A 230 0.79 -10.29 -10.62
N ASP A 231 0.39 -10.57 -11.86
CA ASP A 231 0.32 -9.57 -12.93
C ASP A 231 -0.71 -8.50 -12.57
N LYS A 232 -1.92 -8.90 -12.14
CA LYS A 232 -2.95 -7.98 -11.65
C LYS A 232 -2.44 -7.09 -10.51
N LEU A 233 -1.84 -7.68 -9.47
CA LEU A 233 -1.32 -6.92 -8.32
C LEU A 233 -0.19 -5.96 -8.73
N SER A 234 0.67 -6.39 -9.64
CA SER A 234 1.77 -5.58 -10.15
C SER A 234 1.26 -4.41 -10.99
N LEU A 235 0.28 -4.64 -11.88
CA LEU A 235 -0.37 -3.59 -12.66
C LEU A 235 -1.13 -2.60 -11.77
N SER A 236 -1.88 -3.08 -10.78
CA SER A 236 -2.54 -2.20 -9.80
C SER A 236 -1.53 -1.32 -9.06
N TYR A 237 -0.37 -1.86 -8.69
CA TYR A 237 0.69 -1.05 -8.09
C TYR A 237 1.30 -0.04 -9.06
N TYR A 238 1.54 -0.45 -10.31
CA TYR A 238 2.04 0.43 -11.35
C TYR A 238 1.12 1.63 -11.59
N PHE A 239 -0.18 1.40 -11.79
CA PHE A 239 -1.15 2.48 -11.97
C PHE A 239 -1.30 3.35 -10.72
N ARG A 240 -1.18 2.78 -9.52
CA ARG A 240 -1.16 3.56 -8.26
C ARG A 240 0.04 4.51 -8.18
N ILE A 241 1.20 4.11 -8.69
CA ILE A 241 2.35 5.01 -8.79
C ILE A 241 2.09 6.09 -9.84
N LEU A 242 1.45 5.72 -10.96
CA LEU A 242 1.15 6.67 -12.02
C LEU A 242 0.02 7.66 -11.70
N SER A 243 -0.87 7.32 -10.77
CA SER A 243 -1.94 8.23 -10.33
C SER A 243 -1.48 9.28 -9.32
N ASN A 244 -0.23 9.19 -8.82
CA ASN A 244 0.31 10.16 -7.86
C ASN A 244 1.56 10.81 -8.45
N ASP A 245 1.45 12.09 -8.82
CA ASP A 245 2.53 12.84 -9.44
C ASP A 245 3.75 13.01 -8.53
N ASN A 246 3.53 13.07 -7.21
CA ASN A 246 4.58 13.21 -6.21
C ASN A 246 5.17 11.85 -5.75
N HIS A 247 4.79 10.74 -6.39
CA HIS A 247 5.29 9.43 -5.97
C HIS A 247 6.80 9.29 -6.29
N PRO A 248 7.65 8.92 -5.33
CA PRO A 248 9.11 8.92 -5.52
C PRO A 248 9.60 8.00 -6.64
N LEU A 249 8.89 6.89 -6.88
CA LEU A 249 9.21 5.95 -7.96
C LEU A 249 8.67 6.35 -9.35
N ARG A 250 7.84 7.40 -9.47
CA ARG A 250 7.20 7.79 -10.74
C ARG A 250 8.23 8.14 -11.80
N GLY A 251 9.20 9.00 -11.47
CA GLY A 251 10.27 9.37 -12.39
C GLY A 251 11.07 8.16 -12.89
N THR A 252 11.42 7.22 -12.02
CA THR A 252 12.14 5.99 -12.38
C THR A 252 11.31 5.06 -13.27
N LEU A 253 9.98 5.05 -13.14
CA LEU A 253 9.10 4.25 -14.00
C LEU A 253 8.92 4.85 -15.40
N LEU A 254 8.86 6.17 -15.51
CA LEU A 254 8.68 6.87 -16.78
C LEU A 254 9.99 6.93 -17.57
N ASN A 255 11.12 7.14 -16.89
CA ASN A 255 12.44 7.22 -17.50
C ASN A 255 12.86 5.89 -18.16
N GLY A 256 12.68 5.80 -19.47
CA GLY A 256 13.03 4.64 -20.30
C GLY A 256 14.52 4.48 -20.62
N ASN A 257 15.39 5.34 -20.08
CA ASN A 257 16.81 5.42 -20.46
C ASN A 257 17.57 4.10 -20.26
N ASN A 258 17.14 3.26 -19.31
CA ASN A 258 17.78 1.98 -19.04
C ASN A 258 17.18 0.80 -19.83
N ASN A 259 16.07 0.99 -20.56
CA ASN A 259 15.39 -0.09 -21.28
C ASN A 259 16.33 -0.76 -22.29
N ARG A 260 17.12 0.04 -23.02
CA ARG A 260 18.11 -0.46 -23.98
C ARG A 260 19.14 -1.38 -23.31
N LEU A 261 19.64 -1.02 -22.13
CA LEU A 261 20.63 -1.81 -21.39
C LEU A 261 20.07 -3.17 -20.94
N PHE A 262 18.81 -3.21 -20.51
CA PHE A 262 18.15 -4.46 -20.14
C PHE A 262 17.81 -5.33 -21.35
N ASN A 263 17.39 -4.72 -22.47
CA ASN A 263 17.10 -5.45 -23.70
C ASN A 263 18.35 -6.13 -24.28
N VAL A 264 19.52 -5.50 -24.17
CA VAL A 264 20.81 -6.08 -24.60
C VAL A 264 21.31 -7.17 -23.64
N ARG A 265 20.91 -7.12 -22.36
CA ARG A 265 21.36 -8.06 -21.32
C ARG A 265 20.22 -8.95 -20.85
N SER A 266 19.86 -9.95 -21.67
CA SER A 266 18.80 -10.93 -21.39
C SER A 266 18.95 -11.68 -20.05
N SER A 267 20.17 -11.81 -19.53
CA SER A 267 20.46 -12.44 -18.23
C SER A 267 20.10 -11.57 -17.02
N CYS A 268 19.81 -10.27 -17.24
CA CYS A 268 19.44 -9.35 -16.18
C CYS A 268 17.92 -9.31 -15.96
N ILE A 269 17.51 -9.43 -14.70
CA ILE A 269 16.13 -9.15 -14.30
C ILE A 269 15.81 -7.68 -14.67
N PRO A 270 14.82 -7.44 -15.55
CA PRO A 270 14.43 -6.08 -15.92
C PRO A 270 13.79 -5.36 -14.73
N HIS A 271 13.99 -4.04 -14.67
CA HIS A 271 13.37 -3.22 -13.63
C HIS A 271 11.83 -3.27 -13.71
N PHE A 272 11.17 -2.92 -12.61
CA PHE A 272 9.73 -3.05 -12.47
C PHE A 272 8.93 -2.37 -13.60
N GLY A 273 9.29 -1.15 -13.99
CA GLY A 273 8.61 -0.43 -15.07
C GLY A 273 8.63 -1.16 -16.41
N LEU A 274 9.79 -1.67 -16.83
CA LEU A 274 9.91 -2.45 -18.07
C LEU A 274 9.11 -3.76 -18.00
N ARG A 275 9.10 -4.43 -16.84
CA ARG A 275 8.27 -5.63 -16.63
C ARG A 275 6.79 -5.33 -16.81
N MET A 276 6.29 -4.22 -16.27
CA MET A 276 4.88 -3.84 -16.40
C MET A 276 4.53 -3.48 -17.84
N ARG A 277 5.44 -2.78 -18.53
CA ARG A 277 5.27 -2.45 -19.95
C ARG A 277 5.10 -3.69 -20.83
N ASN A 278 5.85 -4.75 -20.55
CA ASN A 278 5.76 -6.00 -21.30
C ASN A 278 4.50 -6.83 -20.99
N ILE A 279 3.79 -6.52 -19.89
CA ILE A 279 2.52 -7.18 -19.56
C ILE A 279 1.35 -6.50 -20.27
N PHE A 280 1.48 -5.20 -20.63
CA PHE A 280 0.40 -4.50 -21.30
C PHE A 280 0.08 -5.16 -22.65
N PRO A 281 -1.19 -5.55 -22.88
CA PRO A 281 -1.68 -5.76 -24.23
C PRO A 281 -1.56 -4.47 -25.04
N ASP A 282 -1.42 -4.57 -26.36
CA ASP A 282 -1.36 -3.41 -27.26
C ASP A 282 -2.56 -2.45 -27.11
N THR A 283 -3.67 -2.91 -26.53
CA THR A 283 -4.88 -2.11 -26.26
C THR A 283 -4.78 -1.17 -25.04
N PHE A 284 -3.75 -1.28 -24.19
CA PHE A 284 -3.63 -0.45 -22.98
C PHE A 284 -2.89 0.88 -23.19
N HIS A 285 -2.46 1.20 -24.42
CA HIS A 285 -1.75 2.44 -24.73
C HIS A 285 -2.60 3.70 -24.49
N ASP A 286 -3.94 3.59 -24.56
CA ASP A 286 -4.88 4.71 -24.44
C ASP A 286 -5.56 4.82 -23.07
N VAL A 287 -5.08 4.11 -22.05
CA VAL A 287 -5.69 4.18 -20.71
C VAL A 287 -5.39 5.52 -20.06
N LYS A 288 -6.43 6.37 -19.94
CA LYS A 288 -6.35 7.64 -19.21
C LYS A 288 -6.22 7.41 -17.71
N ILE A 289 -5.03 7.68 -17.18
CA ILE A 289 -4.74 7.60 -15.74
C ILE A 289 -5.21 8.89 -15.09
N HIS A 290 -6.10 8.77 -14.11
CA HIS A 290 -6.59 9.90 -13.34
C HIS A 290 -5.65 10.13 -12.17
N THR A 291 -5.27 11.39 -11.93
CA THR A 291 -4.48 11.78 -10.77
C THR A 291 -5.35 11.78 -9.54
N ASN A 292 -4.83 11.26 -8.43
CA ASN A 292 -5.46 11.37 -7.13
C ASN A 292 -4.93 12.63 -6.46
N ASP A 293 -5.69 13.71 -6.56
CA ASP A 293 -5.43 14.89 -5.75
C ASP A 293 -5.94 14.61 -4.33
N PHE A 294 -5.02 14.39 -3.40
CA PHE A 294 -5.39 14.41 -1.99
C PHE A 294 -5.85 15.83 -1.66
N CYS A 295 -7.06 15.95 -1.11
CA CYS A 295 -7.56 17.22 -0.60
C CYS A 295 -6.52 17.76 0.40
N GLY A 296 -5.86 18.88 0.05
CA GLY A 296 -4.68 19.38 0.76
C GLY A 296 -4.99 19.95 2.15
N HIS A 297 -6.27 20.04 2.52
CA HIS A 297 -6.70 20.43 3.84
C HIS A 297 -7.24 19.21 4.61
N PRO A 298 -6.93 19.09 5.91
CA PRO A 298 -7.51 18.03 6.72
C PRO A 298 -9.05 18.16 6.76
N PRO A 299 -9.78 17.04 6.93
CA PRO A 299 -11.24 17.07 6.95
C PRO A 299 -11.83 17.80 8.17
N TRP A 300 -11.02 18.06 9.20
CA TRP A 300 -11.38 18.86 10.37
C TRP A 300 -10.98 20.33 10.25
N MET A 301 -10.30 20.73 9.17
CA MET A 301 -10.14 22.15 8.86
C MET A 301 -11.52 22.66 8.49
N GLU A 302 -12.13 23.44 9.39
CA GLU A 302 -13.38 24.12 9.09
C GLU A 302 -13.07 25.13 7.98
N ASN A 303 -13.33 24.74 6.74
CA ASN A 303 -13.58 25.73 5.70
C ASN A 303 -14.77 26.53 6.24
N SER A 304 -14.58 27.81 6.54
CA SER A 304 -15.65 28.71 6.92
C SER A 304 -16.55 28.89 5.69
N ILE A 305 -17.41 27.91 5.44
CA ILE A 305 -18.38 27.96 4.36
C ILE A 305 -19.42 28.96 4.82
N SER A 306 -19.39 30.16 4.23
CA SER A 306 -20.50 31.09 4.33
C SER A 306 -21.70 30.45 3.66
N TYR A 307 -22.72 30.09 4.43
CA TYR A 307 -23.97 29.56 3.92
C TYR A 307 -25.10 30.54 4.23
N ILE A 308 -26.08 30.59 3.33
CA ILE A 308 -27.31 31.35 3.52
C ILE A 308 -28.39 30.32 3.82
N ASN A 309 -29.13 30.53 4.90
CA ASN A 309 -30.24 29.66 5.29
C ASN A 309 -31.56 30.41 5.20
N PRO A 310 -32.07 30.69 3.98
CA PRO A 310 -33.32 31.44 3.82
C PRO A 310 -34.51 30.68 4.44
N PHE A 311 -34.41 29.36 4.60
CA PHE A 311 -35.46 28.51 5.17
C PHE A 311 -35.32 28.25 6.68
N GLY A 312 -34.36 28.89 7.37
CA GLY A 312 -34.00 28.52 8.75
C GLY A 312 -35.12 28.63 9.78
N ASN A 313 -36.11 29.49 9.51
CA ASN A 313 -37.26 29.72 10.40
C ASN A 313 -38.48 28.86 10.05
N PHE A 314 -38.39 27.97 9.06
CA PHE A 314 -39.50 27.15 8.58
C PHE A 314 -39.31 25.69 8.99
N THR A 315 -40.28 25.12 9.70
CA THR A 315 -40.34 23.69 10.01
C THR A 315 -41.11 22.95 8.93
N LYS A 316 -40.70 21.72 8.62
CA LYS A 316 -41.33 20.89 7.58
C LYS A 316 -42.79 20.52 7.91
N SER A 317 -43.18 20.58 9.18
CA SER A 317 -44.53 20.27 9.69
C SER A 317 -45.51 21.43 9.56
N ASP A 318 -45.05 22.68 9.66
CA ASP A 318 -45.93 23.84 9.89
C ASP A 318 -45.94 24.86 8.74
N SER A 319 -45.18 24.60 7.66
CA SER A 319 -44.97 25.56 6.58
C SER A 319 -45.83 25.27 5.35
N ASN A 320 -46.54 26.29 4.84
CA ASN A 320 -47.31 26.18 3.60
C ASN A 320 -46.36 26.09 2.38
N ASN A 321 -46.56 25.09 1.52
CA ASN A 321 -45.73 24.84 0.34
C ASN A 321 -45.65 26.06 -0.61
N SER A 322 -46.73 26.84 -0.74
CA SER A 322 -46.74 28.04 -1.59
C SER A 322 -45.75 29.11 -1.12
N VAL A 323 -45.57 29.24 0.19
CA VAL A 323 -44.62 30.19 0.81
C VAL A 323 -43.19 29.73 0.58
N LEU A 324 -42.91 28.44 0.74
CA LEU A 324 -41.58 27.87 0.48
C LEU A 324 -41.16 28.00 -0.99
N ILE A 325 -42.10 27.76 -1.92
CA ILE A 325 -41.86 27.93 -3.36
C ILE A 325 -41.60 29.40 -3.70
N SER A 326 -42.39 30.33 -3.13
CA SER A 326 -42.18 31.77 -3.32
C SER A 326 -40.79 32.22 -2.85
N LEU A 327 -40.39 31.79 -1.64
CA LEU A 327 -39.09 32.11 -1.06
C LEU A 327 -37.94 31.52 -1.88
N PHE A 328 -38.09 30.29 -2.36
CA PHE A 328 -37.13 29.65 -3.26
C PHE A 328 -36.96 30.46 -4.56
N ASN A 329 -38.07 30.86 -5.19
CA ASN A 329 -38.04 31.63 -6.43
C ASN A 329 -37.40 33.01 -6.24
N GLN A 330 -37.70 33.69 -5.12
CA GLN A 330 -37.06 34.95 -4.76
C GLN A 330 -35.55 34.78 -4.58
N HIS A 331 -35.13 33.73 -3.86
CA HIS A 331 -33.70 33.41 -3.72
C HIS A 331 -33.04 33.14 -5.09
N ARG A 332 -33.71 32.40 -5.99
CA ARG A 332 -33.21 32.15 -7.34
C ARG A 332 -33.08 33.41 -8.20
N GLN A 333 -33.93 34.41 -8.00
CA GLN A 333 -33.81 35.71 -8.67
C GLN A 333 -32.56 36.47 -8.20
N PHE A 334 -32.31 36.52 -6.89
CA PHE A 334 -31.11 37.18 -6.35
C PHE A 334 -29.80 36.52 -6.83
N TYR A 335 -29.81 35.20 -7.04
CA TYR A 335 -28.65 34.42 -7.50
C TYR A 335 -28.81 33.93 -8.95
N GLN A 336 -29.42 34.74 -9.82
CA GLN A 336 -29.70 34.34 -11.21
C GLN A 336 -28.42 34.07 -12.01
N SER A 337 -27.32 34.77 -11.71
CA SER A 337 -26.00 34.57 -12.33
C SER A 337 -25.28 33.31 -11.84
N TYR A 338 -25.83 32.61 -10.85
CA TYR A 338 -25.23 31.41 -10.27
C TYR A 338 -25.93 30.14 -10.76
N GLN A 339 -25.12 29.13 -11.06
CA GLN A 339 -25.59 27.81 -11.46
C GLN A 339 -26.19 27.08 -10.25
N PRO A 340 -27.46 26.65 -10.31
CA PRO A 340 -28.05 25.90 -9.22
C PRO A 340 -27.53 24.46 -9.23
N VAL A 341 -27.07 24.01 -8.07
CA VAL A 341 -26.77 22.61 -7.78
C VAL A 341 -27.67 22.16 -6.64
N PHE A 342 -28.51 21.17 -6.91
CA PHE A 342 -29.36 20.54 -5.91
C PHE A 342 -28.70 19.24 -5.47
N THR A 343 -28.68 18.96 -4.18
CA THR A 343 -28.09 17.74 -3.63
C THR A 343 -29.12 16.97 -2.83
N ASP A 344 -29.05 15.65 -2.91
CA ASP A 344 -29.85 14.75 -2.07
C ASP A 344 -28.96 13.62 -1.53
N GLY A 345 -29.28 13.16 -0.33
CA GLY A 345 -28.54 12.13 0.38
C GLY A 345 -29.50 11.09 0.95
N SER A 346 -29.28 9.82 0.63
CA SER A 346 -30.06 8.71 1.19
C SER A 346 -29.17 7.76 1.99
N LYS A 347 -29.72 7.22 3.08
CA LYS A 347 -29.04 6.24 3.93
C LYS A 347 -29.95 5.02 4.11
N SER A 348 -29.37 3.85 3.90
CA SER A 348 -29.96 2.54 4.22
C SER A 348 -29.06 1.81 5.23
N LEU A 349 -29.51 0.67 5.75
CA LEU A 349 -28.74 -0.15 6.70
C LEU A 349 -27.31 -0.46 6.23
N ASN A 350 -27.11 -0.69 4.93
CA ASN A 350 -25.83 -1.16 4.37
C ASN A 350 -25.20 -0.22 3.31
N HIS A 351 -25.88 0.88 2.95
CA HIS A 351 -25.40 1.78 1.87
C HIS A 351 -25.77 3.23 2.17
N ALA A 352 -24.89 4.14 1.73
CA ALA A 352 -25.22 5.55 1.59
C ALA A 352 -25.18 5.92 0.10
N GLY A 353 -26.11 6.76 -0.33
CA GLY A 353 -26.15 7.32 -1.67
C GLY A 353 -26.12 8.84 -1.60
N CYS A 354 -25.44 9.46 -2.55
CA CYS A 354 -25.56 10.89 -2.81
C CYS A 354 -25.91 11.11 -4.28
N ALA A 355 -26.73 12.12 -4.53
CA ALA A 355 -27.06 12.57 -5.86
C ALA A 355 -26.95 14.10 -5.92
N PHE A 356 -26.59 14.61 -7.09
CA PHE A 356 -26.73 16.02 -7.37
C PHE A 356 -27.34 16.24 -8.75
N PHE A 357 -28.13 17.31 -8.85
CA PHE A 357 -28.77 17.75 -10.08
C PHE A 357 -28.25 19.13 -10.45
N THR A 358 -27.77 19.27 -11.68
CA THR A 358 -27.34 20.56 -12.23
C THR A 358 -27.51 20.57 -13.74
N ASN A 359 -27.93 21.71 -14.31
CA ASN A 359 -28.12 21.91 -15.75
C ASN A 359 -28.90 20.78 -16.47
N GLY A 360 -29.94 20.20 -15.84
CA GLY A 360 -30.73 19.12 -16.44
C GLY A 360 -30.12 17.72 -16.31
N HIS A 361 -28.91 17.59 -15.76
CA HIS A 361 -28.24 16.32 -15.57
C HIS A 361 -28.31 15.85 -14.11
N ILE A 362 -28.64 14.57 -13.91
CA ILE A 362 -28.59 13.89 -12.63
C ILE A 362 -27.32 13.06 -12.59
N VAL A 363 -26.51 13.27 -11.55
CA VAL A 363 -25.37 12.41 -11.24
C VAL A 363 -25.63 11.78 -9.88
N SER A 364 -25.54 10.45 -9.81
CA SER A 364 -25.77 9.71 -8.56
C SER A 364 -24.63 8.73 -8.30
N TYR A 365 -24.25 8.62 -7.04
CA TYR A 365 -23.20 7.72 -6.57
C TYR A 365 -23.72 6.87 -5.42
N LYS A 366 -23.45 5.56 -5.50
CA LYS A 366 -23.72 4.60 -4.43
C LYS A 366 -22.41 4.24 -3.74
N LEU A 367 -22.33 4.50 -2.44
CA LEU A 367 -21.16 4.23 -1.64
C LEU A 367 -21.38 2.97 -0.79
N LEU A 368 -20.46 2.02 -0.89
CA LEU A 368 -20.39 0.83 -0.04
C LEU A 368 -19.61 1.19 1.24
N PHE A 369 -20.14 0.81 2.41
CA PHE A 369 -19.54 1.13 3.71
C PHE A 369 -18.14 0.52 3.85
N ASN A 370 -17.11 1.33 3.58
CA ASN A 370 -15.74 1.20 4.09
C ASN A 370 -15.04 2.57 4.19
N VAL A 371 -15.80 3.66 4.14
CA VAL A 371 -15.30 5.04 4.26
C VAL A 371 -16.22 5.81 5.20
N CYS A 372 -15.67 6.32 6.31
CA CYS A 372 -16.38 7.23 7.20
C CYS A 372 -16.55 8.59 6.51
N PHE A 373 -17.78 9.12 6.49
CA PHE A 373 -18.04 10.52 6.18
C PHE A 373 -18.84 11.18 7.31
N LEU A 374 -18.41 12.39 7.66
CA LEU A 374 -19.19 13.37 8.43
C LEU A 374 -20.20 14.00 7.47
N PHE A 375 -21.45 13.54 7.49
CA PHE A 375 -22.57 14.36 7.01
C PHE A 375 -22.93 15.33 8.13
N ARG A 376 -22.47 16.59 8.07
CA ARG A 376 -23.18 17.65 8.80
C ARG A 376 -24.45 17.96 8.00
N ASN A 377 -25.61 17.78 8.63
CA ASN A 377 -26.92 18.11 8.07
C ASN A 377 -26.99 19.61 7.73
N TYR A 378 -26.55 19.99 6.54
CA TYR A 378 -26.87 21.27 5.95
C TYR A 378 -27.40 21.00 4.55
N GLY A 379 -28.71 21.18 4.36
CA GLY A 379 -29.27 21.34 3.03
C GLY A 379 -28.75 22.65 2.45
N CYS A 380 -27.54 22.63 1.89
CA CYS A 380 -26.92 23.80 1.28
C CYS A 380 -27.26 23.83 -0.21
N LEU A 381 -27.95 24.90 -0.65
CA LEU A 381 -27.85 25.36 -2.03
C LEU A 381 -26.41 25.86 -2.23
N PHE A 382 -25.60 25.15 -2.99
CA PHE A 382 -24.34 25.68 -3.48
C PHE A 382 -24.59 26.44 -4.78
N CYS A 383 -24.44 27.75 -4.72
CA CYS A 383 -24.36 28.62 -5.88
C CYS A 383 -22.88 28.87 -6.15
N THR A 384 -22.29 28.22 -7.16
CA THR A 384 -20.90 28.44 -7.58
C THR A 384 -20.84 29.42 -8.75
N GLN A 385 -20.00 30.45 -8.63
CA GLN A 385 -19.68 31.39 -9.69
C GLN A 385 -18.66 30.71 -10.62
N VAL A 386 -18.98 30.55 -11.90
CA VAL A 386 -18.04 30.03 -12.91
C VAL A 386 -17.32 31.23 -13.51
N HIS A 387 -15.98 31.26 -13.40
CA HIS A 387 -15.13 32.09 -14.23
C HIS A 387 -14.57 31.28 -15.39
#